data_AF-A0A151B8U4-F1
#
_entry.id   AF-A0A151B8U4-F1
#
_cell.length_a   1.000
_cell.length_b   1.000
_cell.length_c   1.000
_cell.angle_alpha   90.00
_cell.angle_beta   90.00
_cell.angle_gamma   90.00
#
_symmetry.space_group_name_H-M   'P 1'
#
loop_
_entity.id
_entity.type
_entity.pdbx_description
1 polymer ?
#
loop_
_entity_poly.entity_id
_entity_poly.type
_entity_poly.pdbx_seq_one_letter_code
_entity_poly.pdbx_strand_id
1 'polypeptide(L)'
;MLIVDGPMTYMLGYRYTVENLASALENLKRIIAETPVETVILDHHFMRDLNYRTLASPLYKAARSRKVKVLSAAEYLGRKVEILEAVRPELYKQFKPKTRRKPRERLGLE
;
A
#
# COMPACT_ATOMS: atom_id res chain seq x y z
N MET A 1 11.82 5.71 -13.42
CA MET A 1 11.07 4.91 -12.43
C MET A 1 10.62 5.83 -11.31
N LEU A 2 9.40 5.67 -10.81
CA LEU A 2 8.86 6.37 -9.65
C LEU A 2 8.57 5.37 -8.53
N ILE A 3 8.96 5.69 -7.30
CA ILE A 3 8.58 4.95 -6.09
C ILE A 3 7.92 5.96 -5.16
N VAL A 4 6.70 5.67 -4.72
CA VAL A 4 5.92 6.61 -3.93
C VAL A 4 5.01 5.87 -2.95
N ASP A 5 4.75 6.50 -1.81
CA ASP A 5 3.67 6.05 -0.93
C ASP A 5 2.33 6.22 -1.67
N GLY A 6 1.51 5.19 -1.69
CA GLY A 6 0.22 5.29 -2.36
C GLY A 6 -0.90 5.79 -1.42
N PRO A 7 -2.09 6.05 -1.98
CA PRO A 7 -3.22 6.55 -1.19
C PRO A 7 -3.57 5.62 -0.03
N MET A 8 -3.88 6.20 1.14
CA MET A 8 -4.25 5.48 2.37
C MET A 8 -5.67 4.91 2.30
N THR A 9 -5.94 4.02 1.34
CA THR A 9 -7.31 3.53 1.11
C THR A 9 -7.92 2.77 2.29
N TYR A 10 -7.10 2.09 3.10
CA TYR A 10 -7.54 1.46 4.34
C TYR A 10 -8.08 2.44 5.41
N MET A 11 -7.86 3.75 5.22
CA MET A 11 -8.34 4.83 6.10
C MET A 11 -9.49 5.63 5.46
N LEU A 12 -10.03 5.16 4.33
CA LEU A 12 -11.09 5.83 3.58
C LEU A 12 -12.35 5.98 4.44
N GLY A 13 -12.89 7.21 4.51
CA GLY A 13 -14.05 7.53 5.33
C GLY A 13 -13.74 7.80 6.82
N TYR A 14 -12.47 7.75 7.22
CA TYR A 14 -12.03 8.10 8.57
C TYR A 14 -10.98 9.21 8.58
N ARG A 15 -9.73 8.89 8.22
CA ARG A 15 -8.61 9.85 8.15
C ARG A 15 -8.21 10.20 6.71
N TYR A 16 -8.83 9.56 5.74
CA TYR A 16 -8.60 9.77 4.33
C TYR A 16 -9.94 9.91 3.62
N THR A 17 -10.16 11.00 2.89
CA THR A 17 -11.45 11.27 2.26
C THR A 17 -11.51 10.75 0.83
N VAL A 18 -12.72 10.65 0.28
CA VAL A 18 -12.93 10.24 -1.12
C VAL A 18 -12.32 11.27 -2.08
N GLU A 19 -12.39 12.55 -1.73
CA GLU A 19 -11.79 13.65 -2.49
C GLU A 19 -10.27 13.51 -2.51
N ASN A 20 -9.64 13.23 -1.36
CA ASN A 20 -8.19 13.00 -1.30
C ASN A 20 -7.75 11.78 -2.13
N LEU A 21 -8.54 10.69 -2.10
CA LEU A 21 -8.29 9.54 -2.97
C LEU A 21 -8.39 9.93 -4.45
N ALA A 22 -9.46 10.65 -4.83
CA ALA A 22 -9.65 11.09 -6.20
C ALA A 22 -8.50 12.00 -6.68
N SER A 23 -8.09 12.97 -5.87
CA SER A 23 -6.95 13.84 -6.16
C SER A 23 -5.63 13.08 -6.27
N ALA A 24 -5.38 12.10 -5.37
CA ALA A 24 -4.17 11.28 -5.45
C ALA A 24 -4.14 10.44 -6.74
N LEU A 25 -5.25 9.82 -7.11
CA LEU A 25 -5.35 9.07 -8.37
C LEU A 25 -5.21 9.98 -9.59
N GLU A 26 -5.75 11.20 -9.55
CA GLU A 26 -5.59 12.18 -10.64
C GLU A 26 -4.13 12.58 -10.82
N ASN A 27 -3.43 12.90 -9.73
CA ASN A 27 -2.01 13.25 -9.78
C ASN A 27 -1.16 12.09 -10.32
N LEU A 28 -1.42 10.85 -9.89
CA LEU A 28 -0.72 9.67 -10.41
C LEU A 28 -1.00 9.45 -11.91
N LYS A 29 -2.24 9.64 -12.36
CA LYS A 29 -2.58 9.57 -13.80
C LYS A 29 -1.87 10.66 -14.60
N ARG A 30 -1.78 11.88 -14.08
CA ARG A 30 -1.03 12.98 -14.71
C ARG A 30 0.45 12.66 -14.82
N ILE A 31 1.08 12.14 -13.77
CA ILE A 31 2.48 11.67 -13.84
C ILE A 31 2.66 10.65 -14.96
N ILE A 32 1.76 9.66 -15.07
CA ILE A 32 1.80 8.65 -16.14
C ILE A 32 1.62 9.29 -17.53
N ALA A 33 0.81 10.33 -17.66
CA ALA A 33 0.49 10.94 -18.94
C ALA A 33 1.51 11.98 -19.42
N GLU A 34 2.12 12.72 -18.49
CA GLU A 34 2.91 13.93 -18.73
C GLU A 34 4.43 13.68 -18.58
N THR A 35 4.86 12.49 -18.17
CA THR A 35 6.28 12.17 -17.91
C THR A 35 6.72 10.91 -18.64
N PRO A 36 8.04 10.69 -18.87
CA PRO A 36 8.56 9.45 -19.47
C PRO A 36 8.63 8.28 -18.47
N VAL A 37 7.76 8.23 -17.46
CA VAL A 37 7.78 7.16 -16.46
C VAL A 37 7.34 5.82 -17.07
N GLU A 38 8.16 4.79 -16.93
CA GLU A 38 7.83 3.44 -17.42
C GLU A 38 7.32 2.51 -16.32
N THR A 39 7.64 2.82 -15.06
CA THR A 39 7.27 2.02 -13.90
C THR A 39 7.01 2.91 -12.69
N VAL A 40 5.85 2.71 -12.06
CA VAL A 40 5.41 3.32 -10.82
C VAL A 40 5.26 2.22 -9.77
N ILE A 41 5.97 2.35 -8.67
CA ILE A 41 5.85 1.48 -7.50
C ILE A 41 5.03 2.19 -6.44
N LEU A 42 3.84 1.64 -6.12
CA LEU A 42 2.96 2.11 -5.04
C LEU A 42 3.05 1.13 -3.86
N ASP A 43 3.49 1.62 -2.71
CA ASP A 43 3.68 0.76 -1.53
C ASP A 43 3.25 1.46 -0.22
N HIS A 44 3.77 0.98 0.91
CA HIS A 44 3.70 1.53 2.27
C HIS A 44 2.29 1.65 2.88
N HIS A 45 1.47 2.61 2.48
CA HIS A 45 0.08 2.72 2.90
C HIS A 45 -0.88 2.03 1.95
N PHE A 46 -0.54 2.05 0.66
CA PHE A 46 -1.33 1.42 -0.39
C PHE A 46 -1.46 -0.10 -0.19
N MET A 47 -0.38 -0.72 0.27
CA MET A 47 -0.29 -2.16 0.56
C MET A 47 -0.74 -2.49 1.99
N ARG A 48 -1.72 -1.76 2.53
CA ARG A 48 -2.40 -2.07 3.80
C ARG A 48 -3.89 -2.35 3.64
N ASP A 49 -4.36 -2.34 2.40
CA ASP A 49 -5.75 -2.59 2.05
C ASP A 49 -5.82 -3.81 1.14
N LEU A 50 -6.69 -4.78 1.42
CA LEU A 50 -6.90 -5.94 0.54
C LEU A 50 -7.56 -5.53 -0.79
N ASN A 51 -8.28 -4.41 -0.80
CA ASN A 51 -9.03 -3.91 -1.95
C ASN A 51 -8.27 -2.85 -2.77
N TYR A 52 -6.97 -2.63 -2.50
CA TYR A 52 -6.15 -1.61 -3.16
C TYR A 52 -6.26 -1.63 -4.69
N ARG A 53 -6.30 -2.83 -5.29
CA ARG A 53 -6.43 -2.99 -6.75
C ARG A 53 -7.74 -2.46 -7.29
N THR A 54 -8.84 -2.75 -6.61
CA THR A 54 -10.18 -2.33 -7.00
C THR A 54 -10.30 -0.82 -6.92
N LEU A 55 -9.83 -0.23 -5.81
CA LEU A 55 -9.87 1.21 -5.58
C LEU A 55 -8.98 1.99 -6.54
N ALA A 56 -7.82 1.44 -6.92
CA ALA A 56 -6.93 2.04 -7.91
C ALA A 56 -7.21 1.58 -9.35
N SER A 57 -8.31 0.88 -9.63
CA SER A 57 -8.65 0.42 -10.99
C SER A 57 -8.61 1.51 -12.06
N PRO A 58 -9.00 2.78 -11.81
CA PRO A 58 -8.86 3.85 -12.81
C PRO A 58 -7.39 4.14 -13.16
N LEU A 59 -6.49 4.05 -12.18
CA LEU A 59 -5.06 4.25 -12.38
C LEU A 59 -4.46 3.12 -13.22
N TYR A 60 -4.77 1.86 -12.91
CA TYR A 60 -4.31 0.71 -13.70
C TYR A 60 -4.80 0.79 -15.16
N LYS A 61 -6.03 1.27 -15.39
CA LYS A 61 -6.56 1.50 -16.74
C LYS A 61 -5.77 2.57 -17.49
N ALA A 62 -5.48 3.70 -16.83
CA ALA A 62 -4.68 4.78 -17.41
C ALA A 62 -3.23 4.35 -17.70
N ALA A 63 -2.62 3.56 -16.81
CA ALA A 63 -1.27 3.04 -17.00
C ALA A 63 -1.17 2.11 -18.22
N ARG A 64 -2.18 1.25 -18.41
CA ARG A 64 -2.23 0.27 -19.50
C ARG A 64 -2.21 0.93 -20.88
N SER A 65 -2.93 2.04 -21.08
CA SER A 65 -2.95 2.74 -22.38
C SER A 65 -1.59 3.34 -22.75
N ARG A 66 -0.73 3.61 -21.76
CA ARG A 66 0.63 4.14 -21.93
C ARG A 66 1.73 3.07 -21.80
N LYS A 67 1.37 1.79 -21.64
CA LYS A 67 2.30 0.68 -21.37
C LYS A 67 3.17 0.90 -20.11
N VAL A 68 2.70 1.69 -19.15
CA VAL A 68 3.37 1.92 -17.87
C VAL A 68 3.00 0.81 -16.90
N LYS A 69 3.98 0.29 -16.18
CA LYS A 69 3.77 -0.70 -15.12
C LYS A 69 3.42 0.00 -13.81
N VAL A 70 2.31 -0.38 -13.17
CA VAL A 70 1.97 0.04 -11.80
C VAL A 70 2.03 -1.20 -10.93
N LEU A 71 2.95 -1.23 -9.97
CA LEU A 71 3.32 -2.42 -9.20
C LEU A 71 3.49 -2.07 -7.72
N SER A 72 3.43 -3.06 -6.85
CA SER A 72 4.04 -3.03 -5.52
C SER A 72 5.54 -3.37 -5.60
N ALA A 73 6.30 -3.12 -4.54
CA ALA A 73 7.70 -3.53 -4.51
C ALA A 73 7.86 -5.06 -4.64
N ALA A 74 6.94 -5.82 -4.04
CA ALA A 74 6.94 -7.29 -4.15
C ALA A 74 6.76 -7.75 -5.61
N GLU A 75 5.79 -7.18 -6.34
CA GLU A 75 5.58 -7.53 -7.75
C GLU A 75 6.76 -7.13 -8.63
N TYR A 76 7.35 -5.96 -8.39
CA TYR A 76 8.54 -5.51 -9.12
C TYR A 76 9.71 -6.49 -8.94
N LEU A 77 9.86 -7.06 -7.75
CA LEU A 77 10.88 -8.07 -7.44
C LEU A 77 10.50 -9.50 -7.83
N GLY A 78 9.34 -9.71 -8.47
CA GLY A 78 8.85 -11.04 -8.82
C GLY A 78 8.49 -11.91 -7.61
N ARG A 79 8.20 -11.29 -6.46
CA ARG A 79 7.82 -11.96 -5.23
C ARG A 79 6.31 -12.03 -5.09
N LYS A 80 5.84 -13.01 -4.31
CA LYS A 80 4.45 -13.06 -3.87
C LYS A 80 4.12 -11.80 -3.05
N VAL A 81 2.98 -11.20 -3.34
CA VAL A 81 2.45 -10.08 -2.55
C VAL A 81 1.88 -10.61 -1.24
N GLU A 82 2.50 -10.24 -0.13
CA GLU A 82 2.07 -10.59 1.23
C GLU A 82 1.66 -9.34 1.99
N ILE A 83 0.36 -9.06 2.06
CA ILE A 83 -0.21 -7.85 2.66
C ILE A 83 -0.40 -8.07 4.18
N LEU A 84 0.70 -8.39 4.87
CA LEU A 84 0.68 -8.83 6.28
C LEU A 84 -0.01 -7.81 7.20
N GLU A 85 0.08 -6.52 6.87
CA GLU A 85 -0.55 -5.47 7.66
C GLU A 85 -2.07 -5.40 7.46
N ALA A 86 -2.57 -5.72 6.27
CA ALA A 86 -4.01 -5.77 6.03
C ALA A 86 -4.68 -6.96 6.73
N VAL A 87 -3.95 -8.07 6.88
CA VAL A 87 -4.42 -9.28 7.59
C VAL A 87 -3.87 -9.39 9.01
N ARG A 88 -3.34 -8.28 9.55
CA ARG A 88 -2.76 -8.25 10.90
C ARG A 88 -3.75 -8.81 11.95
N PRO A 89 -5.04 -8.44 11.99
CA PRO A 89 -5.97 -8.97 12.99
C PRO A 89 -6.08 -10.51 12.95
N GLU A 90 -6.10 -11.10 11.77
CA GLU A 90 -6.15 -12.55 11.56
C GLU A 90 -4.85 -13.22 12.03
N LEU A 91 -3.71 -12.62 11.70
CA LEU A 91 -2.41 -13.10 12.14
C LEU A 91 -2.28 -13.09 13.67
N TYR A 92 -2.80 -12.07 14.36
CA TYR A 92 -2.79 -12.04 15.83
C TYR A 92 -3.68 -13.11 16.47
N LYS A 93 -4.81 -13.46 15.82
CA LYS A 93 -5.67 -14.58 16.27
C LYS A 93 -4.98 -15.92 16.10
N GLN A 94 -4.30 -16.11 14.97
CA GLN A 94 -3.61 -17.35 14.62
C GLN A 94 -2.32 -17.55 15.43
N PHE A 95 -1.49 -16.51 15.49
CA PHE A 95 -0.21 -16.51 16.17
C PHE A 95 -0.35 -15.66 17.43
N LYS A 96 -0.97 -16.22 18.49
CA LYS A 96 -1.04 -15.54 19.79
C LYS A 96 0.37 -15.07 20.16
N PRO A 97 0.64 -13.76 20.22
CA PRO A 97 1.97 -13.30 20.54
C PRO A 97 2.30 -13.85 21.94
N LYS A 98 3.42 -14.56 22.06
CA LYS A 98 3.99 -14.84 23.39
C LYS A 98 4.05 -13.48 24.09
N THR A 99 3.47 -13.40 25.29
CA THR A 99 3.43 -12.17 26.09
C THR A 99 4.75 -11.43 25.94
N ARG A 100 4.73 -10.27 25.28
CA ARG A 100 5.91 -9.42 25.24
C ARG A 100 6.17 -9.04 26.70
N ARG A 101 7.23 -9.61 27.29
CA ARG A 101 7.76 -9.09 28.56
C ARG A 101 7.85 -7.58 28.42
N LYS A 102 7.29 -6.84 29.38
CA LYS A 102 7.39 -5.38 29.40
C LYS A 102 8.88 -5.00 29.29
N PRO A 103 9.23 -3.85 28.69
CA PRO A 103 10.64 -3.43 28.60
C PRO A 103 11.38 -3.53 29.94
N ARG A 104 10.71 -3.24 31.06
CA ARG A 104 11.22 -3.41 32.44
C ARG A 104 11.59 -4.85 32.80
N GLU A 105 10.68 -5.79 32.55
CA GLU A 105 10.89 -7.24 32.78
C GLU A 105 11.99 -7.85 31.88
N ARG A 106 12.35 -7.17 30.79
CA ARG A 106 13.41 -7.60 29.86
C ARG A 106 14.80 -7.15 30.32
N LEU A 107 14.86 -6.10 31.14
CA LEU A 107 16.09 -5.55 31.71
C LEU A 107 16.40 -6.07 33.13
N GLY A 108 15.54 -6.92 33.69
CA GLY A 108 15.72 -7.42 35.07
C GLY A 108 15.57 -6.34 36.14
N LEU A 109 14.88 -5.24 35.82
CA LEU A 109 14.57 -4.18 36.77
C LEU A 109 13.12 -4.31 37.20
N GLU A 110 12.92 -4.58 38.49
CA GLU A 110 11.61 -4.62 39.16
C GLU A 110 10.87 -3.27 39.04
#